data_AF-A0A964I985-F1
#
_entry.id   AF-A0A964I985-F1
#
_cell.length_a   1.000
_cell.length_b   1.000
_cell.length_c   1.000
_cell.angle_alpha   90.00
_cell.angle_beta   90.00
_cell.angle_gamma   90.00
#
_symmetry.space_group_name_H-M   'P 1'
#
loop_
_entity.id
_entity.type
_entity.pdbx_description
1 polymer ?
#
loop_
_entity_poly.entity_id
_entity_poly.type
_entity_poly.pdbx_seq_one_letter_code
_entity_poly.pdbx_strand_id
1 'polypeptide(L)'
;MPTSTAVARRRRRRRATESAPSVAVAPQRDWSHLDPNDLSSPSLYINRELSWLAFNERVLSQAQDASHPLLDRVKFLAISGTNLDEFFMV
;
A
#
# COMPACT_ATOMS: atom_id res chain seq x y z
N MET A 1 9.58 52.28 -22.89
CA MET A 1 8.94 51.90 -21.61
C MET A 1 7.72 52.79 -21.43
N PRO A 2 6.50 52.22 -21.48
CA PRO A 2 5.84 51.86 -20.22
C PRO A 2 5.42 50.38 -20.16
N THR A 3 5.18 50.00 -18.92
CA THR A 3 5.09 48.69 -18.30
C THR A 3 3.85 47.86 -18.66
N SER A 4 4.13 46.56 -18.83
CA SER A 4 3.29 45.40 -18.51
C SER A 4 2.27 45.64 -17.40
N THR A 5 1.02 45.18 -17.60
CA THR A 5 0.27 44.37 -16.63
C THR A 5 -0.95 43.78 -17.33
N ALA A 6 -0.83 42.55 -17.85
CA ALA A 6 -1.97 41.73 -18.24
C ALA A 6 -2.19 40.66 -17.16
N VAL A 7 -3.29 40.82 -16.44
CA VAL A 7 -3.82 39.90 -15.44
C VAL A 7 -4.29 38.63 -16.14
N ALA A 8 -3.52 37.55 -16.05
CA ALA A 8 -3.95 36.22 -16.48
C ALA A 8 -4.52 35.44 -15.29
N ARG A 9 -5.85 35.45 -15.22
CA ARG A 9 -6.69 34.67 -14.31
C ARG A 9 -6.32 33.19 -14.31
N ARG A 10 -6.14 32.67 -13.09
CA ARG A 10 -6.39 31.29 -12.63
C ARG A 10 -6.75 30.27 -13.72
N ARG A 11 -5.85 29.32 -13.94
CA ARG A 11 -6.24 27.91 -14.10
C ARG A 11 -5.61 27.09 -12.99
N ARG A 12 -6.32 27.01 -11.86
CA ARG A 12 -6.20 25.90 -10.91
C ARG A 12 -6.45 24.62 -11.72
N ARG A 13 -5.38 23.97 -12.20
CA ARG A 13 -5.49 22.61 -12.70
C ARG A 13 -5.84 21.74 -11.50
N ARG A 14 -7.05 21.19 -11.58
CA ARG A 14 -7.68 20.29 -10.63
C ARG A 14 -6.67 19.24 -10.19
N ARG A 15 -6.40 19.20 -8.88
CA ARG A 15 -5.84 18.02 -8.22
C ARG A 15 -6.86 16.91 -8.48
N ALA A 16 -6.53 15.98 -9.37
CA ALA A 16 -7.27 14.75 -9.48
C ALA A 16 -7.21 14.11 -8.09
N THR A 17 -8.35 14.02 -7.44
CA THR A 17 -8.57 13.07 -6.38
C THR A 17 -8.47 11.69 -7.04
N GLU A 18 -7.25 11.18 -7.17
CA GLU A 18 -7.04 9.74 -7.27
C GLU A 18 -7.62 9.18 -5.98
N SER A 19 -8.86 8.69 -6.09
CA SER A 19 -9.46 7.82 -5.09
C SER A 19 -8.48 6.68 -4.89
N ALA A 20 -7.83 6.65 -3.73
CA ALA A 20 -7.07 5.49 -3.31
C ALA A 20 -7.92 4.23 -3.58
N PRO A 21 -7.34 3.15 -4.11
CA PRO A 21 -8.10 1.92 -4.25
C PRO A 21 -8.61 1.57 -2.86
N SER A 22 -9.93 1.48 -2.71
CA SER A 22 -10.58 1.00 -1.51
C SER A 22 -10.25 -0.48 -1.40
N VAL A 23 -9.03 -0.79 -0.94
CA VAL A 23 -8.69 -2.12 -0.46
C VAL A 23 -9.69 -2.39 0.64
N ALA A 24 -10.58 -3.35 0.41
CA ALA A 24 -11.60 -3.74 1.37
C ALA A 24 -10.90 -3.99 2.70
N VAL A 25 -11.15 -3.12 3.67
CA VAL A 25 -10.67 -3.29 5.03
C VAL A 25 -11.21 -4.64 5.46
N ALA A 26 -10.32 -5.61 5.68
CA ALA A 26 -10.70 -6.92 6.18
C ALA A 26 -11.59 -6.68 7.41
N PRO A 27 -12.75 -7.37 7.52
CA PRO A 27 -13.67 -7.14 8.62
C PRO A 27 -12.90 -7.22 9.94
N GLN A 28 -13.07 -6.21 10.79
CA GLN A 28 -12.44 -6.16 12.11
C GLN A 28 -12.84 -7.44 12.84
N ARG A 29 -11.94 -8.43 12.88
CA ARG A 29 -12.20 -9.68 13.57
C ARG A 29 -12.26 -9.37 15.05
N ASP A 30 -13.42 -9.61 15.66
CA ASP A 30 -13.53 -9.63 17.10
C ASP A 30 -12.77 -10.86 17.62
N TRP A 31 -11.74 -10.63 18.41
CA TRP A 31 -10.91 -11.69 18.98
C TRP A 31 -11.27 -11.97 20.45
N SER A 32 -12.17 -11.19 21.04
CA SER A 32 -12.44 -11.21 22.49
C SER A 32 -13.10 -12.50 22.99
N HIS A 33 -13.76 -13.24 22.09
CA HIS A 33 -14.47 -14.48 22.41
C HIS A 33 -13.64 -15.74 22.14
N LEU A 34 -12.41 -15.63 21.63
CA LEU A 34 -11.56 -16.79 21.37
C LEU A 34 -10.90 -17.25 22.66
N ASP A 35 -10.99 -18.56 22.94
CA ASP A 35 -10.18 -19.19 23.98
C ASP A 35 -8.75 -19.39 23.44
N PRO A 36 -7.72 -18.72 23.98
CA PRO A 36 -6.34 -18.87 23.50
C PRO A 36 -5.77 -20.27 23.73
N ASN A 37 -6.35 -21.06 24.62
CA ASN A 37 -5.89 -22.41 24.91
C ASN A 37 -6.50 -23.47 23.98
N ASP A 38 -7.55 -23.12 23.22
CA ASP A 38 -8.12 -24.00 22.22
C ASP A 38 -7.36 -23.91 20.89
N LEU A 39 -6.18 -24.53 20.85
CA LEU A 39 -5.30 -24.57 19.67
C LEU A 39 -5.93 -25.29 18.46
N SER A 40 -7.11 -25.92 18.61
CA SER A 40 -7.84 -26.51 17.50
C SER A 40 -8.67 -25.50 16.71
N SER A 41 -8.92 -24.32 17.29
CA SER A 41 -9.76 -23.28 16.71
C SER A 41 -9.07 -22.61 15.51
N PRO A 42 -9.61 -22.73 14.28
CA PRO A 42 -9.04 -22.09 13.09
C PRO A 42 -9.03 -20.57 13.17
N SER A 43 -9.91 -20.00 13.99
CA SER A 43 -10.02 -18.56 14.21
C SER A 43 -8.76 -17.98 14.88
N LEU A 44 -7.98 -18.77 15.60
CA LEU A 44 -6.71 -18.31 16.20
C LEU A 44 -5.59 -18.09 15.16
N TYR A 45 -5.79 -18.55 13.92
CA TYR A 45 -4.76 -18.53 12.89
C TYR A 45 -5.14 -17.63 11.72
N ILE A 46 -4.09 -17.14 11.06
CA ILE A 46 -4.19 -16.43 9.79
C ILE A 46 -3.54 -17.28 8.70
N ASN A 47 -4.07 -17.21 7.49
CA ASN A 47 -3.50 -17.92 6.36
C ASN A 47 -2.10 -17.35 6.06
N ARG A 48 -1.10 -18.23 5.93
CA ARG A 48 0.30 -17.85 5.74
C ARG A 48 0.50 -17.11 4.43
N GLU A 49 -0.11 -17.60 3.36
CA GLU A 49 0.02 -17.08 2.01
C GLU A 49 -0.57 -15.66 1.92
N LEU A 50 -1.75 -15.43 2.51
CA LEU A 50 -2.36 -14.11 2.63
C LEU A 50 -1.52 -13.15 3.48
N SER A 51 -0.93 -13.65 4.57
CA SER A 51 -0.04 -12.84 5.43
C SER A 51 1.22 -12.42 4.68
N TRP A 52 1.75 -13.31 3.85
CA TRP A 52 2.91 -13.07 3.01
C TRP A 52 2.60 -12.07 1.89
N LEU A 53 1.42 -12.17 1.23
CA LEU A 53 0.96 -11.17 0.26
C LEU A 53 0.75 -9.79 0.90
N ALA A 54 0.14 -9.73 2.10
CA ALA A 54 -0.04 -8.49 2.84
C ALA A 54 1.30 -7.87 3.31
N PHE A 55 2.33 -8.69 3.50
CA PHE A 55 3.69 -8.19 3.69
C PHE A 55 4.24 -7.59 2.39
N ASN A 56 4.12 -8.28 1.26
CA ASN A 56 4.61 -7.76 -0.02
C ASN A 56 3.92 -6.45 -0.43
N GLU A 57 2.62 -6.32 -0.14
CA GLU A 57 1.86 -5.08 -0.35
C GLU A 57 2.46 -3.90 0.43
N ARG A 58 2.88 -4.12 1.68
CA ARG A 58 3.56 -3.10 2.51
C ARG A 58 4.93 -2.73 1.97
N VAL A 59 5.65 -3.68 1.35
CA VAL A 59 6.94 -3.38 0.67
C VAL A 59 6.68 -2.55 -0.58
N LEU A 60 5.68 -2.92 -1.39
CA LEU A 60 5.29 -2.18 -2.58
C LEU A 60 4.82 -0.76 -2.25
N SER A 61 4.14 -0.56 -1.11
CA SER A 61 3.73 0.78 -0.68
C SER A 61 4.93 1.71 -0.45
N GLN A 62 6.09 1.19 -0.02
CA GLN A 62 7.31 1.99 0.14
C GLN A 62 7.87 2.46 -1.22
N ALA A 63 7.64 1.71 -2.30
CA ALA A 63 8.03 2.14 -3.65
C ALA A 63 7.16 3.29 -4.18
N GLN A 64 5.91 3.36 -3.71
CA GLN A 64 4.94 4.39 -4.11
C GLN A 64 5.10 5.70 -3.32
N ASP A 65 5.69 5.65 -2.13
CA ASP A 65 5.89 6.84 -1.30
C ASP A 65 6.89 7.81 -1.95
N ALA A 66 6.43 9.02 -2.25
CA ALA A 66 7.23 10.10 -2.82
C ALA A 66 8.16 10.79 -1.80
N SER A 67 8.02 10.48 -0.50
CA SER A 67 8.95 10.93 0.54
C SER A 67 10.33 10.26 0.41
N HIS A 68 10.37 9.07 -0.19
CA HIS A 68 11.61 8.36 -0.47
C HIS A 68 12.35 8.92 -1.69
N PRO A 69 13.69 9.01 -1.64
CA PRO A 69 14.50 9.28 -2.83
C PRO A 69 14.20 8.29 -3.96
N LEU A 70 14.32 8.74 -5.21
CA LEU A 70 13.93 7.95 -6.39
C LEU A 70 14.60 6.58 -6.43
N LEU A 71 15.88 6.50 -6.06
CA LEU A 71 16.62 5.24 -6.08
C LEU A 71 16.09 4.23 -5.05
N ASP A 72 15.68 4.69 -3.87
CA ASP A 72 15.16 3.79 -2.83
C ASP A 72 13.79 3.23 -3.21
N ARG A 73 12.96 4.03 -3.90
CA ARG A 73 11.70 3.56 -4.49
C ARG A 73 11.91 2.45 -5.52
N VAL A 74 12.94 2.58 -6.36
CA VAL A 74 13.32 1.54 -7.33
C VAL A 74 13.81 0.28 -6.61
N LYS A 75 14.58 0.41 -5.51
CA LYS A 75 14.98 -0.73 -4.69
C LYS A 75 13.77 -1.45 -4.09
N PHE A 76 12.82 -0.72 -3.48
CA PHE A 76 11.60 -1.31 -2.94
C PHE A 76 10.77 -2.02 -4.02
N LEU A 77 10.69 -1.44 -5.22
CA LEU A 77 10.02 -2.07 -6.35
C LEU A 77 10.71 -3.39 -6.74
N ALA A 78 12.05 -3.39 -6.87
CA ALA A 78 12.81 -4.59 -7.18
C ALA A 78 12.62 -5.69 -6.12
N ILE A 79 12.70 -5.33 -4.83
CA ILE A 79 12.47 -6.25 -3.70
C ILE A 79 11.06 -6.85 -3.79
N SER A 80 10.03 -6.03 -4.04
CA SER A 80 8.66 -6.53 -4.16
C SER A 80 8.45 -7.51 -5.31
N GLY A 81 9.20 -7.33 -6.41
CA GLY A 81 9.21 -8.24 -7.56
C GLY A 81 9.91 -9.56 -7.24
N THR A 82 11.10 -9.52 -6.61
CA THR A 82 11.82 -10.73 -6.18
C THR A 82 11.01 -11.55 -5.18
N ASN A 83 10.38 -10.88 -4.21
CA ASN A 83 9.48 -11.56 -3.28
C ASN A 83 8.38 -12.28 -4.06
N LEU A 84 7.67 -11.58 -4.95
CA LEU A 84 6.54 -12.15 -5.68
C LEU A 84 6.94 -13.36 -6.52
N ASP A 85 8.13 -13.33 -7.13
CA ASP A 85 8.71 -14.45 -7.85
C ASP A 85 8.90 -15.68 -6.92
N GLU A 86 9.47 -15.47 -5.72
CA GLU A 86 9.62 -16.53 -4.71
C GLU A 86 8.28 -17.16 -4.31
N PHE A 87 7.20 -16.38 -4.22
CA PHE A 87 5.87 -16.92 -3.90
C PHE A 87 5.26 -17.81 -4.97
N PHE A 88 5.61 -17.60 -6.24
CA PHE A 88 5.12 -18.45 -7.32
C PHE A 88 6.02 -19.66 -7.59
N MET A 89 7.31 -19.58 -7.25
CA MET A 89 8.27 -20.64 -7.50
C MET A 89 8.33 -21.72 -6.40
N VAL A 90 7.70 -21.49 -5.25
CA VAL A 90 7.65 -22.42 -4.10
C VAL A 90 6.27 -23.04 -3.98
#